data_AF-A0A5B1QWI2-F1
#
_entry.id   AF-A0A5B1QWI2-F1
#
_cell.length_a   1.000
_cell.length_b   1.000
_cell.length_c   1.000
_cell.angle_alpha   90.00
_cell.angle_beta   90.00
_cell.angle_gamma   90.00
#
_symmetry.space_group_name_H-M   'P 1'
#
loop_
_entity.id
_entity.type
_entity.pdbx_description
1 polymer ?
#
loop_
_entity_poly.entity_id
_entity_poly.type
_entity_poly.pdbx_seq_one_letter_code
_entity_poly.pdbx_strand_id
1 'polypeptide(L)'
;PAPDPAARAAAAAALTTARRRGAWPVHRWPAEKRVLPAKARIHLPRTYMGEGAAGEDVRVVWPGTDLNVFVFRHYEELVDAARAAAEGWVNYVTADRVVARRHEYLGPDPRVAGYWYDVTGEIHIYWLDGFLGDQWVDKTKWSTMQVVMDEKGNWVEKD
;
A
#
# COMPACT_ATOMS: atom_id res chain seq x y z
N PRO A 1 -15.11 -29.18 12.43
CA PRO A 1 -15.44 -29.23 10.98
C PRO A 1 -14.49 -28.30 10.22
N ALA A 2 -13.83 -28.79 9.17
CA ALA A 2 -13.08 -27.89 8.28
C ALA A 2 -14.07 -26.89 7.65
N PRO A 3 -13.73 -25.59 7.58
CA PRO A 3 -14.63 -24.62 6.98
C PRO A 3 -14.97 -24.97 5.53
N ASP A 4 -16.22 -24.70 5.13
CA ASP A 4 -16.66 -24.80 3.74
C ASP A 4 -15.77 -23.92 2.82
N PRO A 5 -15.09 -24.51 1.81
CA PRO A 5 -14.29 -23.77 0.84
C PRO A 5 -15.04 -22.62 0.16
N ALA A 6 -16.34 -22.79 -0.12
CA ALA A 6 -17.15 -21.74 -0.74
C ALA A 6 -17.37 -20.56 0.23
N ALA A 7 -17.68 -20.83 1.49
CA ALA A 7 -17.79 -19.80 2.53
C ALA A 7 -16.46 -19.05 2.73
N ARG A 8 -15.33 -19.77 2.71
CA ARG A 8 -13.99 -19.16 2.79
C ARG A 8 -13.71 -18.21 1.63
N ALA A 9 -14.00 -18.65 0.40
CA ALA A 9 -13.79 -17.84 -0.80
C ALA A 9 -14.70 -16.60 -0.81
N ALA A 10 -15.97 -16.75 -0.42
CA ALA A 10 -16.90 -15.63 -0.31
C ALA A 10 -16.44 -14.60 0.74
N ALA A 11 -15.96 -15.06 1.89
CA ALA A 11 -15.42 -14.19 2.93
C ALA A 11 -14.16 -13.45 2.47
N ALA A 12 -13.23 -14.13 1.79
CA ALA A 12 -12.05 -13.51 1.20
C ALA A 12 -12.40 -12.42 0.19
N ALA A 13 -13.40 -12.67 -0.67
CA ALA A 13 -13.89 -11.69 -1.63
C ALA A 13 -14.56 -10.47 -0.94
N ALA A 14 -15.35 -10.72 0.10
CA ALA A 14 -16.02 -9.67 0.88
C ALA A 14 -15.00 -8.77 1.59
N LEU A 15 -14.01 -9.35 2.27
CA LEU A 15 -12.94 -8.61 2.96
C LEU A 15 -12.04 -7.84 1.98
N THR A 16 -11.69 -8.45 0.84
CA THR A 16 -10.96 -7.75 -0.24
C THR A 16 -11.76 -6.55 -0.73
N THR A 17 -13.07 -6.72 -0.96
CA THR A 17 -13.96 -5.62 -1.38
C THR A 17 -14.03 -4.52 -0.33
N ALA A 18 -14.15 -4.88 0.96
CA ALA A 18 -14.17 -3.91 2.05
C ALA A 18 -12.85 -3.10 2.10
N ARG A 19 -11.70 -3.77 1.98
CA ARG A 19 -10.38 -3.13 1.90
C ARG A 19 -10.28 -2.15 0.73
N ARG A 20 -10.74 -2.55 -0.46
CA ARG A 20 -10.77 -1.66 -1.63
C ARG A 20 -11.64 -0.42 -1.41
N ARG A 21 -12.76 -0.54 -0.70
CA ARG A 21 -13.63 0.60 -0.37
C ARG A 21 -13.01 1.55 0.63
N GLY A 22 -12.19 1.04 1.56
CA GLY A 22 -11.44 1.85 2.52
C GLY A 22 -10.16 2.46 1.97
N ALA A 23 -9.74 2.08 0.75
CA ALA A 23 -8.49 2.55 0.18
C ALA A 23 -8.56 4.04 -0.19
N TRP A 24 -7.62 4.82 0.33
CA TRP A 24 -7.58 6.27 0.14
C TRP A 24 -6.50 6.68 -0.87
N PRO A 25 -6.78 7.65 -1.76
CA PRO A 25 -5.82 8.12 -2.75
C PRO A 25 -4.64 8.83 -2.10
N VAL A 26 -3.43 8.38 -2.40
CA VAL A 26 -2.20 8.85 -1.71
C VAL A 26 -1.92 10.35 -1.94
N HIS A 27 -2.43 10.92 -3.04
CA HIS A 27 -2.33 12.34 -3.37
C HIS A 27 -3.33 13.22 -2.61
N ARG A 28 -4.15 12.66 -1.71
CA ARG A 28 -5.09 13.42 -0.88
C ARG A 28 -4.78 13.20 0.59
N TRP A 29 -5.07 14.22 1.39
CA TRP A 29 -4.91 14.13 2.84
C TRP A 29 -5.74 12.96 3.40
N PRO A 30 -5.15 12.09 4.24
CA PRO A 30 -5.85 10.94 4.78
C PRO A 30 -6.90 11.34 5.81
N ALA A 31 -8.08 10.73 5.73
CA ALA A 31 -9.18 11.00 6.67
C ALA A 31 -9.06 10.19 7.97
N GLU A 32 -8.52 8.96 7.88
CA GLU A 32 -8.38 8.06 9.01
C GLU A 32 -6.98 8.15 9.62
N LYS A 33 -6.90 8.02 10.94
CA LYS A 33 -5.62 7.94 11.66
C LYS A 33 -5.23 6.48 11.88
N ARG A 34 -3.95 6.17 11.67
CA ARG A 34 -3.38 4.86 11.97
C ARG A 34 -2.15 5.03 12.85
N VAL A 35 -2.38 5.17 14.16
CA VAL A 35 -1.31 5.42 15.14
C VAL A 35 -0.54 4.13 15.41
N LEU A 36 0.78 4.20 15.22
CA LEU A 36 1.67 3.07 15.41
C LEU A 36 1.91 2.79 16.91
N PRO A 37 1.71 1.55 17.40
CA PRO A 37 1.87 1.24 18.83
C PRO A 37 3.33 1.00 19.26
N ALA A 38 4.20 0.57 18.34
CA ALA A 38 5.58 0.19 18.62
C ALA A 38 6.52 0.66 17.52
N LYS A 39 7.82 0.79 17.82
CA LYS A 39 8.82 1.17 16.82
C LYS A 39 8.86 0.12 15.71
N ALA A 40 8.85 0.56 14.46
CA ALA A 40 8.95 -0.32 13.30
C ALA A 40 9.77 0.35 12.17
N ARG A 41 10.10 -0.42 11.14
CA ARG A 41 10.56 0.10 9.85
C ARG A 41 9.41 0.00 8.85
N ILE A 42 9.25 1.01 7.98
CA ILE A 42 8.26 0.99 6.89
C ILE A 42 8.97 1.01 5.54
N HIS A 43 8.48 0.16 4.64
CA HIS A 43 8.92 0.02 3.27
C HIS A 43 8.08 0.92 2.37
N LEU A 44 8.76 1.81 1.64
CA LEU A 44 8.16 2.84 0.80
C LEU A 44 8.67 2.66 -0.63
N PRO A 45 7.98 1.88 -1.47
CA PRO A 45 8.34 1.71 -2.88
C PRO A 45 8.48 3.06 -3.57
N ARG A 46 9.51 3.22 -4.40
CA ARG A 46 9.70 4.46 -5.18
C ARG A 46 8.91 4.45 -6.49
N THR A 47 8.61 3.26 -6.99
CA THR A 47 7.92 3.00 -8.26
C THR A 47 6.82 1.97 -8.06
N TYR A 48 5.92 1.87 -9.04
CA TYR A 48 4.92 0.80 -9.11
C TYR A 48 5.59 -0.56 -8.90
N MET A 49 5.07 -1.33 -7.94
CA MET A 49 5.59 -2.64 -7.54
C MET A 49 7.09 -2.67 -7.16
N GLY A 50 7.69 -1.51 -6.83
CA GLY A 50 9.13 -1.42 -6.52
C GLY A 50 10.02 -1.93 -7.65
N GLU A 51 9.57 -1.83 -8.89
CA GLU A 51 10.26 -2.34 -10.06
C GLU A 51 11.52 -1.51 -10.42
N GLY A 52 12.45 -2.18 -11.10
CA GLY A 52 13.69 -1.58 -11.60
C GLY A 52 14.75 -1.34 -10.51
N ALA A 53 15.70 -0.45 -10.82
CA ALA A 53 16.77 -0.05 -9.90
C ALA A 53 16.31 0.94 -8.83
N ALA A 54 15.07 1.45 -8.93
CA ALA A 54 14.50 2.44 -8.03
C ALA A 54 14.44 1.92 -6.59
N GLY A 55 14.02 0.67 -6.42
CA GLY A 55 13.85 0.02 -5.13
C GLY A 55 12.83 0.74 -4.24
N GLU A 56 13.13 0.78 -2.95
CA GLU A 56 12.28 1.36 -1.91
C GLU A 56 13.12 2.19 -0.93
N ASP A 57 12.48 3.17 -0.32
CA ASP A 57 13.00 3.82 0.87
C ASP A 57 12.55 3.03 2.10
N VAL A 58 13.49 2.69 2.99
CA VAL A 58 13.12 2.10 4.29
C VAL A 58 13.35 3.12 5.39
N ARG A 59 12.29 3.42 6.14
CA ARG A 59 12.30 4.47 7.17
C ARG A 59 11.91 3.93 8.52
N VAL A 60 12.58 4.38 9.58
CA VAL A 60 12.19 4.06 10.94
C VAL A 60 11.01 4.95 11.34
N VAL A 61 9.96 4.34 11.88
CA VAL A 61 8.77 5.02 12.40
C VAL A 61 8.66 4.73 13.89
N TRP A 62 8.47 5.79 14.68
CA TRP A 62 8.41 5.70 16.13
C TRP A 62 6.97 5.52 16.65
N PRO A 63 6.79 4.92 17.84
CA PRO A 63 5.48 4.82 18.47
C PRO A 63 4.77 6.17 18.53
N GLY A 64 3.45 6.19 18.35
CA GLY A 64 2.64 7.40 18.32
C GLY A 64 2.60 8.11 16.96
N THR A 65 3.41 7.70 15.99
CA THR A 65 3.32 8.23 14.62
C THR A 65 2.03 7.77 13.94
N ASP A 66 1.34 8.69 13.29
CA ASP A 66 0.23 8.35 12.38
C ASP A 66 0.79 7.91 11.02
N LEU A 67 0.67 6.62 10.71
CA LEU A 67 1.19 6.02 9.48
C LEU A 67 0.58 6.65 8.23
N ASN A 68 -0.73 6.95 8.24
CA ASN A 68 -1.37 7.52 7.05
C ASN A 68 -0.80 8.91 6.74
N VAL A 69 -0.62 9.75 7.75
CA VAL A 69 -0.01 11.08 7.58
C VAL A 69 1.46 10.97 7.18
N PHE A 70 2.19 10.01 7.75
CA PHE A 70 3.58 9.74 7.41
C PHE A 70 3.73 9.35 5.92
N VAL A 71 2.93 8.40 5.46
CA VAL A 71 2.92 7.92 4.07
C VAL A 71 2.49 9.03 3.11
N PHE A 72 1.41 9.75 3.42
CA PHE A 72 0.98 10.91 2.65
C PHE A 72 2.13 11.91 2.44
N ARG A 73 2.76 12.34 3.54
CA ARG A 73 3.86 13.31 3.47
C ARG A 73 5.03 12.81 2.65
N HIS A 74 5.41 11.54 2.80
CA HIS A 74 6.47 10.95 2.01
C HIS A 74 6.15 11.03 0.51
N TYR A 75 4.96 10.58 0.12
CA TYR A 75 4.58 10.50 -1.30
C TYR A 75 4.16 11.83 -1.94
N GLU A 76 3.97 12.85 -1.13
CA GLU A 76 3.75 14.24 -1.54
C GLU A 76 5.07 14.99 -1.82
N GLU A 77 6.22 14.42 -1.44
CA GLU A 77 7.53 15.00 -1.72
C GLU A 77 7.78 15.13 -3.22
N LEU A 78 8.46 16.22 -3.58
CA LEU A 78 8.90 16.48 -4.94
C LEU A 78 10.03 15.53 -5.34
N VAL A 79 10.02 15.15 -6.62
CA VAL A 79 11.04 14.32 -7.24
C VAL A 79 11.69 15.11 -8.37
N ASP A 80 13.02 15.01 -8.45
CA ASP A 80 13.75 15.48 -9.62
C ASP A 80 13.40 14.57 -10.81
N ALA A 81 12.57 15.07 -11.71
CA ALA A 81 12.10 14.34 -12.88
C ALA A 81 13.24 13.93 -13.82
N ALA A 82 14.32 14.72 -13.91
CA ALA A 82 15.47 14.37 -14.75
C ALA A 82 16.22 13.17 -14.18
N ARG A 83 16.40 13.14 -12.85
CA ARG A 83 16.96 12.00 -12.15
C ARG A 83 16.06 10.77 -12.27
N ALA A 84 14.76 10.90 -12.03
CA ALA A 84 13.80 9.80 -12.15
C ALA A 84 13.81 9.19 -13.55
N ALA A 85 13.85 10.02 -14.60
CA ALA A 85 13.98 9.57 -15.98
C ALA A 85 15.31 8.84 -16.24
N ALA A 86 16.43 9.35 -15.71
CA ALA A 86 17.74 8.69 -15.82
C ALA A 86 17.78 7.32 -15.11
N GLU A 87 17.02 7.16 -14.02
CA GLU A 87 16.84 5.89 -13.31
C GLU A 87 15.76 4.99 -13.94
N GLY A 88 15.12 5.42 -15.03
CA GLY A 88 14.13 4.65 -15.78
C GLY A 88 12.75 4.57 -15.13
N TRP A 89 12.39 5.51 -14.26
CA TRP A 89 11.09 5.52 -13.60
C TRP A 89 9.98 5.96 -14.57
N VAL A 90 8.83 5.31 -14.47
CA VAL A 90 7.63 5.67 -15.26
C VAL A 90 6.75 6.62 -14.44
N ASN A 91 6.51 7.83 -14.96
CA ASN A 91 5.52 8.75 -14.40
C ASN A 91 4.16 8.48 -15.08
N TYR A 92 3.12 8.25 -14.28
CA TYR A 92 1.79 7.85 -14.74
C TYR A 92 0.75 8.98 -14.82
N VAL A 93 1.03 10.19 -14.28
CA VAL A 93 0.01 11.21 -14.07
C VAL A 93 0.03 12.32 -15.12
N THR A 94 1.21 12.84 -15.53
CA THR A 94 1.44 13.62 -16.78
C THR A 94 2.81 14.27 -16.78
N ALA A 95 3.40 14.46 -17.96
CA ALA A 95 4.72 15.06 -18.16
C ALA A 95 4.73 16.60 -18.22
N ASP A 96 3.65 17.28 -17.84
CA ASP A 96 3.42 18.73 -18.06
C ASP A 96 4.33 19.66 -17.23
N ARG A 97 5.46 19.14 -16.74
CA ARG A 97 6.62 19.88 -16.19
C ARG A 97 6.36 20.74 -14.96
N VAL A 98 5.14 20.72 -14.42
CA VAL A 98 4.82 21.37 -13.15
C VAL A 98 5.10 20.38 -12.02
N VAL A 99 6.39 20.16 -11.76
CA VAL A 99 6.93 19.49 -10.56
C VAL A 99 6.39 18.08 -10.29
N ALA A 100 7.18 17.05 -10.61
CA ALA A 100 6.83 15.67 -10.33
C ALA A 100 6.86 15.36 -8.82
N ARG A 101 5.94 14.51 -8.36
CA ARG A 101 5.86 14.00 -6.99
C ARG A 101 6.03 12.49 -6.94
N ARG A 102 6.46 11.97 -5.80
CA ARG A 102 6.74 10.54 -5.65
C ARG A 102 5.54 9.65 -5.98
N HIS A 103 4.34 10.05 -5.58
CA HIS A 103 3.15 9.24 -5.86
C HIS A 103 2.87 9.03 -7.35
N GLU A 104 3.31 9.95 -8.22
CA GLU A 104 3.06 9.85 -9.67
C GLU A 104 3.79 8.66 -10.31
N TYR A 105 4.76 8.08 -9.59
CA TYR A 105 5.54 6.92 -10.04
C TYR A 105 4.98 5.59 -9.51
N LEU A 106 3.96 5.62 -8.66
CA LEU A 106 3.34 4.43 -8.05
C LEU A 106 2.20 3.84 -8.87
N GLY A 107 1.81 4.49 -9.96
CA GLY A 107 0.65 4.12 -10.77
C GLY A 107 -0.22 5.33 -11.11
N PRO A 108 -1.20 5.18 -12.00
CA PRO A 108 -2.10 6.25 -12.42
C PRO A 108 -3.13 6.70 -11.35
N ASP A 109 -3.56 5.83 -10.43
CA ASP A 109 -4.40 6.22 -9.26
C ASP A 109 -4.01 5.42 -8.02
N PRO A 110 -2.82 5.67 -7.43
CA PRO A 110 -2.30 4.90 -6.32
C PRO A 110 -3.05 5.22 -5.02
N ARG A 111 -3.52 4.17 -4.36
CA ARG A 111 -4.29 4.23 -3.12
C ARG A 111 -3.68 3.32 -2.07
N VAL A 112 -3.64 3.80 -0.83
CA VAL A 112 -3.24 3.00 0.33
C VAL A 112 -4.46 2.23 0.80
N ALA A 113 -4.42 0.91 0.69
CA ALA A 113 -5.47 -0.01 1.09
C ALA A 113 -5.26 -0.57 2.52
N GLY A 114 -4.06 -0.44 3.07
CA GLY A 114 -3.75 -0.88 4.43
C GLY A 114 -2.25 -1.08 4.65
N TYR A 115 -1.94 -1.69 5.79
CA TYR A 115 -0.58 -2.00 6.20
C TYR A 115 -0.50 -3.45 6.65
N TRP A 116 0.59 -4.12 6.28
CA TRP A 116 0.93 -5.48 6.72
C TRP A 116 2.19 -5.42 7.57
N TYR A 117 2.23 -6.24 8.62
CA TYR A 117 3.42 -6.42 9.44
C TYR A 117 4.00 -7.77 9.12
N ASP A 118 5.27 -7.80 8.70
CA ASP A 118 5.94 -9.07 8.44
C ASP A 118 6.34 -9.78 9.76
N VAL A 119 6.97 -10.95 9.63
CA VAL A 119 7.44 -11.74 10.78
C VAL A 119 8.52 -11.04 11.62
N THR A 120 9.16 -9.99 11.09
CA THR A 120 10.18 -9.20 11.78
C THR A 120 9.60 -7.91 12.38
N GLY A 121 8.32 -7.61 12.13
CA GLY A 121 7.63 -6.40 12.56
C GLY A 121 7.87 -5.19 11.65
N GLU A 122 8.40 -5.41 10.44
CA GLU A 122 8.50 -4.39 9.39
C GLU A 122 7.13 -4.18 8.71
N ILE A 123 6.88 -2.94 8.31
CA ILE A 123 5.60 -2.47 7.79
C ILE A 123 5.70 -2.38 6.28
N HIS A 124 4.78 -3.06 5.61
CA HIS A 124 4.59 -3.00 4.17
C HIS A 124 3.23 -2.37 3.88
N ILE A 125 3.12 -1.71 2.73
CA ILE A 125 1.90 -1.00 2.33
C ILE A 125 1.13 -1.87 1.34
N TYR A 126 -0.15 -2.13 1.63
CA TYR A 126 -1.05 -2.66 0.63
C TYR A 126 -1.48 -1.52 -0.28
N TRP A 127 -1.17 -1.66 -1.56
CA TRP A 127 -1.55 -0.73 -2.60
C TRP A 127 -2.73 -1.25 -3.41
N LEU A 128 -3.58 -0.30 -3.80
CA LEU A 128 -4.60 -0.46 -4.84
C LEU A 128 -4.37 0.64 -5.86
N ASP A 129 -4.26 0.29 -7.13
CA ASP A 129 -4.39 1.28 -8.20
C ASP A 129 -5.85 1.34 -8.65
N GLY A 130 -6.50 2.49 -8.44
CA GLY A 130 -7.92 2.67 -8.75
C GLY A 130 -8.24 2.68 -10.24
N PHE A 131 -7.27 3.01 -11.09
CA PHE A 131 -7.44 3.09 -12.54
C PHE A 131 -7.14 1.74 -13.22
N LEU A 132 -6.02 1.10 -12.86
CA LEU A 132 -5.65 -0.23 -13.35
C LEU A 132 -6.48 -1.35 -12.69
N GLY A 133 -7.03 -1.10 -11.51
CA GLY A 133 -7.69 -2.11 -10.68
C GLY A 133 -6.73 -3.12 -10.04
N ASP A 134 -5.42 -2.88 -10.18
CA ASP A 134 -4.36 -3.74 -9.67
C ASP A 134 -4.19 -3.58 -8.15
N GLN A 135 -3.84 -4.68 -7.50
CA GLN A 135 -3.60 -4.74 -6.06
C GLN A 135 -2.21 -5.33 -5.84
N TRP A 136 -1.35 -4.63 -5.12
CA TRP A 136 0.04 -5.05 -4.93
C TRP A 136 0.60 -4.71 -3.55
N VAL A 137 1.63 -5.45 -3.15
CA VAL A 137 2.48 -5.23 -1.98
C VAL A 137 3.88 -5.64 -2.37
N ASP A 138 4.86 -4.80 -2.05
CA ASP A 138 6.24 -4.94 -2.51
C ASP A 138 6.29 -5.19 -4.03
N LYS A 139 6.84 -6.33 -4.46
CA LYS A 139 6.99 -6.73 -5.87
C LYS A 139 5.91 -7.70 -6.37
N THR A 140 4.85 -7.92 -5.60
CA THR A 140 3.87 -8.98 -5.86
C THR A 140 2.46 -8.43 -5.97
N LYS A 141 1.70 -8.91 -6.95
CA LYS A 141 0.25 -8.69 -7.00
C LYS A 141 -0.44 -9.61 -6.01
N TRP A 142 -1.38 -9.09 -5.23
CA TRP A 142 -2.20 -9.92 -4.34
C TRP A 142 -3.62 -10.01 -4.89
N SER A 143 -4.06 -11.23 -5.21
CA SER A 143 -5.34 -11.50 -5.88
C SER A 143 -6.48 -11.78 -4.90
N THR A 144 -6.18 -12.28 -3.71
CA THR A 144 -7.20 -12.57 -2.68
C THR A 144 -6.59 -12.55 -1.29
N MET A 145 -7.26 -11.86 -0.37
CA MET A 145 -6.94 -11.87 1.06
C MET A 145 -6.97 -13.30 1.59
N GLN A 146 -5.94 -13.71 2.33
CA GLN A 146 -6.02 -14.94 3.08
C GLN A 146 -6.92 -14.72 4.28
N VAL A 147 -7.88 -15.61 4.48
CA VAL A 147 -8.81 -15.54 5.61
C VAL A 147 -8.73 -16.81 6.46
N VAL A 148 -8.86 -16.60 7.77
CA VAL A 148 -8.96 -17.64 8.80
C VAL A 148 -10.21 -17.37 9.65
N MET A 149 -10.70 -18.40 10.32
CA MET A 149 -11.83 -18.24 11.24
C MET A 149 -11.27 -17.94 12.63
N ASP A 150 -11.77 -16.89 13.27
CA ASP A 150 -11.42 -16.57 14.66
C ASP A 150 -12.13 -17.54 15.64
N GLU A 151 -11.79 -17.44 16.93
CA GLU A 151 -12.40 -18.26 18.00
C GLU A 151 -13.92 -18.05 18.14
N LYS A 152 -14.45 -16.97 17.57
CA LYS A 152 -15.87 -16.61 17.60
C LYS A 152 -16.61 -17.07 16.34
N GLY A 153 -15.93 -17.73 15.41
CA GLY A 153 -16.50 -18.20 14.15
C GLY A 153 -16.60 -17.14 13.05
N ASN A 154 -15.99 -15.96 13.22
CA ASN A 154 -15.93 -14.93 12.19
C ASN A 154 -14.77 -15.18 11.24
N TRP A 155 -14.98 -14.92 9.96
CA TRP A 155 -13.89 -14.84 9.01
C TRP A 155 -13.11 -13.54 9.20
N VAL A 156 -11.83 -13.66 9.53
CA VAL A 156 -10.89 -12.54 9.69
C VAL A 156 -9.74 -12.69 8.72
N GLU A 157 -9.07 -11.57 8.45
CA GLU A 157 -7.80 -11.59 7.72
C GLU A 157 -6.77 -12.44 8.45
N LYS A 158 -5.99 -13.19 7.70
CA LYS A 158 -4.79 -13.85 8.20
C LYS A 158 -3.61 -12.89 7.99
N ASP A 159 -3.14 -12.30 9.08
CA ASP A 159 -1.89 -11.51 9.12
C ASP A 159 -0.66 -12.40 8.84
#